data_AF-N2BVT1-F1
#
_entry.id   AF-N2BVT1-F1
#
_cell.length_a   1.000
_cell.length_b   1.000
_cell.length_c   1.000
_cell.angle_alpha   90.00
_cell.angle_beta   90.00
_cell.angle_gamma   90.00
#
_symmetry.space_group_name_H-M   'P 1'
#
loop_
_entity.id
_entity.type
_entity.pdbx_description
1 polymer ?
#
loop_
_entity_poly.entity_id
_entity_poly.type
_entity_poly.pdbx_seq_one_letter_code
_entity_poly.pdbx_strand_id
1 'polypeptide(L)'
;MSLTRKMLKAMGIEDDAADEIINAHAETVSSLKKQAEEAQANSGNAQELQKEVEELKKQLEAAGTDEYKAKYEEEHKAFEDFKTGVEQAKTEREKKAAYRKLLENAGVGAKQLDAVLRATDLSSVEMEDGKFKDEDKLTEAIKSDWAAFIPATGTQGADPATPPNGGASEPDISKMSAKEYLEYKHSKN
;
A
#
# COMPACT_ATOMS: atom_id res chain seq x y z
N MET A 1 37.47 -57.46 42.57
CA MET A 1 38.16 -58.46 43.41
C MET A 1 38.18 -59.76 42.63
N SER A 2 39.31 -60.47 42.58
CA SER A 2 39.40 -61.75 41.87
C SER A 2 39.28 -62.91 42.86
N LEU A 3 38.48 -63.92 42.52
CA LEU A 3 38.56 -65.23 43.16
C LEU A 3 39.97 -65.80 42.91
N THR A 4 40.63 -66.27 43.96
CA THR A 4 41.99 -66.83 43.86
C THR A 4 41.98 -68.31 44.18
N ARG A 5 42.86 -69.08 43.53
CA ARG A 5 43.02 -70.53 43.79
C ARG A 5 43.26 -70.82 45.27
N LYS A 6 44.07 -69.97 45.94
CA LYS A 6 44.34 -70.06 47.38
C LYS A 6 43.07 -69.94 48.24
N MET A 7 42.12 -69.10 47.83
CA MET A 7 40.85 -68.90 48.55
C MET A 7 39.89 -70.07 48.35
N LEU A 8 39.79 -70.60 47.13
CA LEU A 8 38.96 -71.76 46.81
C LEU A 8 39.50 -73.04 47.45
N LYS A 9 40.83 -73.21 47.48
CA LYS A 9 41.50 -74.32 48.16
C LYS A 9 41.29 -74.28 49.68
N ALA A 10 41.31 -73.10 50.28
CA ALA A 10 40.98 -72.93 51.70
C ALA A 10 39.53 -73.28 52.05
N MET A 11 38.64 -73.32 51.05
CA MET A 11 37.24 -73.73 51.17
C MET A 11 37.01 -75.21 50.84
N GLY A 12 38.07 -75.99 50.61
CA GLY A 12 38.00 -77.42 50.33
C GLY A 12 37.66 -77.78 48.89
N ILE A 13 37.80 -76.84 47.95
CA ILE A 13 37.61 -77.09 46.51
C ILE A 13 38.90 -77.66 45.92
N GLU A 14 38.78 -78.73 45.13
CA GLU A 14 39.88 -79.37 44.42
C GLU A 14 40.50 -78.43 43.37
N ASP A 15 41.81 -78.56 43.11
CA ASP A 15 42.56 -77.58 42.29
C ASP A 15 42.00 -77.46 40.85
N ASP A 16 41.53 -78.55 40.25
CA ASP A 16 40.95 -78.55 38.89
C ASP A 16 39.59 -77.84 38.84
N ALA A 17 38.72 -78.10 39.83
CA ALA A 17 37.44 -77.40 39.98
C ALA A 17 37.63 -75.92 40.33
N ALA A 18 38.68 -75.59 41.09
CA ALA A 18 39.04 -74.21 41.41
C ALA A 18 39.46 -73.43 40.15
N ASP A 19 40.16 -74.06 39.22
CA ASP A 19 40.56 -73.43 37.95
C ASP A 19 39.38 -73.19 37.02
N GLU A 20 38.46 -74.14 36.92
CA GLU A 20 37.22 -73.98 36.15
C GLU A 20 36.35 -72.83 36.71
N ILE A 21 36.20 -72.76 38.04
CA ILE A 21 35.47 -71.68 38.71
C ILE A 21 36.13 -70.32 38.48
N ILE A 22 37.46 -70.24 38.53
CA ILE A 22 38.19 -68.98 38.30
C ILE A 22 38.00 -68.51 36.86
N ASN A 23 38.04 -69.43 35.88
CA ASN A 23 37.83 -69.10 34.48
C ASN A 23 36.41 -68.62 34.22
N ALA A 24 35.40 -69.35 34.70
CA ALA A 24 33.99 -68.94 34.59
C ALA A 24 33.72 -67.59 35.29
N HIS A 25 34.37 -67.35 36.42
CA HIS A 25 34.28 -66.06 37.14
C HIS A 25 34.96 -64.92 36.37
N ALA A 26 36.11 -65.16 35.73
CA ALA A 26 36.78 -64.17 34.91
C ALA A 26 35.96 -63.79 33.67
N GLU A 27 35.30 -64.76 33.02
CA GLU A 27 34.40 -64.53 31.89
C GLU A 27 33.16 -63.72 32.29
N THR A 28 32.52 -64.06 33.41
CA THR A 28 31.37 -63.29 33.93
C THR A 28 31.75 -61.87 34.37
N VAL A 29 32.90 -61.69 35.04
CA VAL A 29 33.37 -60.35 35.43
C VAL A 29 33.73 -59.50 34.22
N SER A 30 34.37 -60.07 33.19
CA SER A 30 34.72 -59.33 31.97
C SER A 30 33.49 -58.90 31.17
N SER A 31 32.49 -59.78 31.04
CA SER A 31 31.22 -59.44 30.38
C SER A 31 30.43 -58.38 31.14
N LEU A 32 30.33 -58.44 32.47
CA LEU A 32 29.69 -57.41 33.28
C LEU A 32 30.40 -56.06 33.18
N LYS A 33 31.74 -56.06 33.13
CA LYS A 33 32.52 -54.83 32.95
C LYS A 33 32.22 -54.17 31.60
N LYS A 34 32.14 -54.97 30.53
CA LYS A 34 31.77 -54.49 29.19
C LYS A 34 30.35 -53.90 29.17
N GLN A 35 29.38 -54.57 29.79
CA GLN A 35 28.00 -54.06 29.91
C GLN A 35 27.93 -52.76 30.71
N ALA A 36 28.72 -52.63 31.79
CA ALA A 36 28.79 -51.41 32.57
C ALA A 36 29.41 -50.24 31.79
N GLU A 37 30.46 -50.49 31.02
CA GLU A 37 31.07 -49.50 30.12
C GLU A 37 30.09 -49.06 29.02
N GLU A 38 29.37 -50.00 28.40
CA GLU A 38 28.32 -49.71 27.41
C GLU A 38 27.15 -48.91 28.01
N ALA A 39 26.69 -49.27 29.21
CA ALA A 39 25.64 -48.54 29.93
C ALA A 39 26.09 -47.12 30.32
N GLN A 40 27.35 -46.96 30.75
CA GLN A 40 27.92 -45.67 31.10
C GLN A 40 28.06 -44.76 29.86
N ALA A 41 28.53 -45.30 28.73
CA ALA A 41 28.60 -44.57 27.46
C ALA A 41 27.21 -44.11 26.98
N ASN A 42 26.20 -44.98 27.08
CA ASN A 42 24.82 -44.64 26.74
C ASN A 42 24.23 -43.57 27.68
N SER A 43 24.58 -43.59 28.97
CA SER A 43 24.12 -42.58 29.94
C SER A 43 24.75 -41.19 29.72
N GLY A 44 26.01 -41.14 29.26
CA GLY A 44 26.68 -39.88 28.91
C GLY A 44 25.98 -39.19 27.73
N ASN A 45 25.62 -39.96 26.71
CA ASN A 45 24.86 -39.46 25.56
C ASN A 45 23.47 -38.95 25.99
N ALA A 46 22.83 -39.59 26.96
CA ALA A 46 21.51 -39.16 27.44
C ALA A 46 21.53 -37.76 28.07
N GLN A 47 22.56 -37.42 28.87
CA GLN A 47 22.68 -36.08 29.46
C GLN A 47 23.00 -35.01 28.42
N GLU A 48 23.82 -35.34 27.43
CA GLU A 48 24.16 -34.42 26.33
C GLU A 48 22.96 -34.15 25.43
N LEU A 49 22.21 -35.20 25.05
CA LEU A 49 20.92 -35.09 24.36
C LEU A 49 19.90 -34.27 25.16
N GLN A 50 19.87 -34.41 26.48
CA GLN A 50 18.93 -33.66 27.32
C GLN A 50 19.26 -32.15 27.32
N LYS A 51 20.55 -31.78 27.32
CA LYS A 51 20.99 -30.39 27.15
C LYS A 51 20.66 -29.86 25.76
N GLU A 52 20.90 -30.65 24.72
CA GLU A 52 20.59 -30.26 23.34
C GLU A 52 19.08 -30.05 23.15
N VAL A 53 18.24 -30.90 23.74
CA VAL A 53 16.78 -30.72 23.74
C VAL A 53 16.34 -29.47 24.51
N GLU A 54 16.94 -29.17 25.67
CA GLU A 54 16.65 -27.93 26.41
C GLU A 54 17.07 -26.68 25.63
N GLU A 55 18.22 -26.73 24.96
CA GLU A 55 18.73 -25.63 24.12
C GLU A 55 17.82 -25.40 22.90
N LEU A 56 17.45 -26.48 22.19
CA LEU A 56 16.50 -26.41 21.07
C LEU A 56 15.13 -25.90 21.51
N LYS A 57 14.64 -26.29 22.69
CA LYS A 57 13.39 -25.73 23.26
C LYS A 57 13.50 -24.23 23.51
N LYS A 58 14.61 -23.76 24.10
CA LYS A 58 14.84 -22.32 24.30
C LYS A 58 14.90 -21.56 22.97
N GLN A 59 15.56 -22.12 21.97
CA GLN A 59 15.63 -21.51 20.64
C GLN A 59 14.26 -21.49 19.94
N LEU A 60 13.43 -22.53 20.12
CA LEU A 60 12.08 -22.57 19.58
C LEU A 60 11.16 -21.53 20.24
N GLU A 61 11.21 -21.40 21.56
CA GLU A 61 10.46 -20.38 22.31
C GLU A 61 10.92 -18.95 21.95
N ALA A 62 12.22 -18.76 21.70
CA ALA A 62 12.76 -17.47 21.27
C ALA A 62 12.46 -17.14 19.80
N ALA A 63 12.44 -18.14 18.91
CA ALA A 63 12.20 -17.97 17.48
C ALA A 63 10.71 -17.90 17.12
N GLY A 64 9.85 -18.54 17.92
CA GLY A 64 8.43 -18.65 17.68
C GLY A 64 7.65 -17.85 18.71
N THR A 65 7.30 -16.61 18.38
CA THR A 65 5.93 -16.06 18.47
C THR A 65 5.93 -14.54 18.41
N ASP A 66 6.78 -13.84 19.17
CA ASP A 66 6.63 -12.39 19.32
C ASP A 66 7.10 -11.59 18.12
N GLU A 67 8.26 -11.91 17.53
CA GLU A 67 8.82 -11.07 16.46
C GLU A 67 8.06 -11.21 15.13
N TYR A 68 7.67 -12.43 14.77
CA TYR A 68 6.89 -12.67 13.55
C TYR A 68 5.45 -12.18 13.67
N LYS A 69 4.85 -12.33 14.86
CA LYS A 69 3.51 -11.80 15.12
C LYS A 69 3.51 -10.27 15.11
N ALA A 70 4.51 -9.63 15.72
CA ALA A 70 4.65 -8.17 15.69
C ALA A 70 4.82 -7.64 14.25
N LYS A 71 5.70 -8.26 13.44
CA LYS A 71 5.87 -7.89 12.02
C LYS A 71 4.59 -8.08 11.22
N TYR A 72 3.85 -9.17 11.48
CA TYR A 72 2.57 -9.41 10.83
C TYR A 72 1.52 -8.37 11.21
N GLU A 73 1.38 -8.05 12.49
CA GLU A 73 0.41 -7.05 12.98
C GLU A 73 0.75 -5.65 12.45
N GLU A 74 2.03 -5.28 12.39
CA GLU A 74 2.49 -4.02 11.81
C GLU A 74 2.17 -3.93 10.32
N GLU A 75 2.53 -4.95 9.54
CA GLU A 75 2.27 -4.99 8.09
C GLU A 75 0.77 -5.01 7.80
N HIS A 76 -0.01 -5.75 8.59
CA HIS A 76 -1.46 -5.80 8.44
C HIS A 76 -2.11 -4.43 8.72
N LYS A 77 -1.67 -3.75 9.79
CA LYS A 77 -2.11 -2.38 10.08
C LYS A 77 -1.73 -1.42 8.95
N ALA A 78 -0.49 -1.48 8.47
CA ALA A 78 -0.02 -0.63 7.37
C ALA A 78 -0.84 -0.86 6.09
N PHE A 79 -1.21 -2.10 5.81
CA PHE A 79 -2.04 -2.45 4.65
C PHE A 79 -3.48 -1.92 4.76
N GLU A 80 -4.12 -2.06 5.92
CA GLU A 80 -5.47 -1.52 6.15
C GLU A 80 -5.49 0.02 6.13
N ASP A 81 -4.46 0.66 6.71
CA ASP A 81 -4.26 2.11 6.64
C ASP A 81 -4.07 2.56 5.18
N PHE A 82 -3.26 1.83 4.40
CA PHE A 82 -3.06 2.11 2.97
C PHE A 82 -4.35 1.98 2.17
N LYS A 83 -5.13 0.91 2.38
CA LYS A 83 -6.40 0.70 1.70
C LYS A 83 -7.40 1.82 2.01
N THR A 84 -7.48 2.22 3.27
CA THR A 84 -8.33 3.34 3.71
C THR A 84 -7.86 4.65 3.05
N GLY A 85 -6.55 4.90 3.01
CA GLY A 85 -5.97 6.06 2.34
C GLY A 85 -6.23 6.09 0.83
N VAL A 86 -6.20 4.93 0.16
CA VAL A 86 -6.53 4.82 -1.28
C VAL A 86 -7.99 5.15 -1.54
N GLU A 87 -8.92 4.62 -0.75
CA GLU A 87 -10.35 4.93 -0.90
C GLU A 87 -10.62 6.41 -0.62
N GLN A 88 -10.03 6.98 0.43
CA GLN A 88 -10.11 8.42 0.72
C GLN A 88 -9.56 9.26 -0.44
N ALA A 89 -8.37 8.92 -0.96
CA ALA A 89 -7.76 9.63 -2.08
C ALA A 89 -8.60 9.52 -3.37
N LYS A 90 -9.26 8.38 -3.60
CA LYS A 90 -10.18 8.18 -4.72
C LYS A 90 -11.42 9.06 -4.57
N THR A 91 -12.06 9.06 -3.41
CA THR A 91 -13.21 9.91 -3.11
C THR A 91 -12.85 11.41 -3.23
N GLU A 92 -11.70 11.83 -2.69
CA GLU A 92 -11.23 13.20 -2.85
C GLU A 92 -11.00 13.59 -4.31
N ARG A 93 -10.43 12.68 -5.11
CA ARG A 93 -10.21 12.90 -6.55
C ARG A 93 -11.53 13.04 -7.30
N GLU A 94 -12.52 12.20 -6.99
CA GLU A 94 -13.86 12.27 -7.56
C GLU A 94 -14.55 13.59 -7.18
N LYS A 95 -14.50 13.99 -5.90
CA LYS A 95 -15.01 15.30 -5.43
C LYS A 95 -14.34 16.47 -6.14
N LYS A 96 -13.01 16.48 -6.23
CA LYS A 96 -12.27 17.54 -6.95
C LYS A 96 -12.62 17.59 -8.43
N ALA A 97 -12.78 16.43 -9.08
CA ALA A 97 -13.19 16.37 -10.49
C ALA A 97 -14.61 16.89 -10.71
N ALA A 98 -15.56 16.54 -9.82
CA ALA A 98 -16.92 17.06 -9.89
C ALA A 98 -16.97 18.56 -9.62
N TYR A 99 -16.25 19.04 -8.60
CA TYR A 99 -16.21 20.48 -8.27
C TYR A 99 -15.56 21.30 -9.38
N ARG A 100 -14.54 20.75 -10.06
CA ARG A 100 -13.95 21.37 -11.25
C ARG A 100 -15.00 21.65 -12.33
N LYS A 101 -15.86 20.68 -12.62
CA LYS A 101 -16.94 20.85 -13.59
C LYS A 101 -17.93 21.94 -13.16
N LEU A 102 -18.23 22.05 -11.87
CA LEU A 102 -19.08 23.14 -11.36
C LEU A 102 -18.44 24.51 -11.54
N LEU A 103 -17.14 24.65 -11.26
CA LEU A 103 -16.41 25.90 -11.48
C LEU A 103 -16.40 26.29 -12.96
N GLU A 104 -16.17 25.33 -13.85
CA GLU A 104 -16.22 25.53 -15.31
C GLU A 104 -17.63 25.97 -15.75
N ASN A 105 -18.68 25.29 -15.28
CA ASN A 105 -20.07 25.62 -15.58
C ASN A 105 -20.51 26.98 -15.01
N ALA A 106 -19.95 27.38 -13.87
CA ALA A 106 -20.17 28.70 -13.28
C ALA A 106 -19.40 29.83 -13.99
N GLY A 107 -18.52 29.49 -14.94
CA GLY A 107 -17.76 30.45 -15.73
C GLY A 107 -16.44 30.89 -15.12
N VAL A 108 -15.90 30.17 -14.12
CA VAL A 108 -14.58 30.49 -13.54
C VAL A 108 -13.50 30.31 -14.61
N GLY A 109 -12.61 31.31 -14.72
CA GLY A 109 -11.55 31.29 -15.73
C GLY A 109 -10.64 30.06 -15.63
N ALA A 110 -10.31 29.47 -16.78
CA ALA A 110 -9.52 28.23 -16.85
C ALA A 110 -8.14 28.31 -16.17
N LYS A 111 -7.52 29.51 -16.15
CA LYS A 111 -6.23 29.75 -15.49
C LYS A 111 -6.34 29.75 -13.96
N GLN A 112 -7.55 29.95 -13.44
CA GLN A 112 -7.83 30.11 -12.01
C GLN A 112 -8.40 28.83 -11.40
N LEU A 113 -8.94 27.91 -12.20
CA LEU A 113 -9.54 26.65 -11.75
C LEU A 113 -8.67 25.87 -10.76
N ASP A 114 -7.37 25.70 -11.07
CA ASP A 114 -6.46 24.93 -10.21
C ASP A 114 -6.20 25.62 -8.86
N ALA A 115 -6.12 26.96 -8.86
CA ALA A 115 -5.93 27.74 -7.64
C ALA A 115 -7.20 27.67 -6.76
N VAL A 116 -8.37 27.81 -7.38
CA VAL A 116 -9.67 27.70 -6.70
C VAL A 116 -9.87 26.29 -6.12
N LEU A 117 -9.61 25.25 -6.91
CA LEU A 117 -9.69 23.84 -6.48
C LEU A 117 -8.79 23.52 -5.29
N ARG A 118 -7.61 24.16 -5.20
CA ARG A 118 -6.68 23.97 -4.08
C ARG A 118 -7.11 24.75 -2.84
N ALA A 119 -7.79 25.88 -3.00
CA ALA A 119 -8.25 26.73 -1.91
C ALA A 119 -9.58 26.27 -1.32
N THR A 120 -10.39 25.51 -2.06
CA THR A 120 -11.67 24.98 -1.58
C THR A 120 -11.48 23.70 -0.76
N ASP A 121 -12.10 23.66 0.42
CA ASP A 121 -12.28 22.44 1.21
C ASP A 121 -13.57 21.71 0.78
N LEU A 122 -13.43 20.44 0.39
CA LEU A 122 -14.54 19.58 -0.05
C LEU A 122 -14.81 18.43 0.95
N SER A 123 -14.17 18.45 2.12
CA SER A 123 -14.26 17.40 3.13
C SER A 123 -15.70 17.19 3.61
N SER A 124 -16.43 18.26 3.90
CA SER A 124 -17.82 18.24 4.38
C SER A 124 -18.89 18.06 3.30
N VAL A 125 -18.50 18.06 2.02
CA VAL A 125 -19.44 18.02 0.91
C VAL A 125 -19.73 16.57 0.52
N GLU A 126 -21.00 16.18 0.49
CA GLU A 126 -21.42 14.83 0.11
C GLU A 126 -21.71 14.71 -1.39
N MET A 127 -21.34 13.54 -1.95
CA MET A 127 -21.68 13.16 -3.32
C MET A 127 -22.62 11.95 -3.33
N GLU A 128 -23.55 11.94 -4.27
CA GLU A 128 -24.45 10.84 -4.57
C GLU A 128 -24.46 10.65 -6.10
N ASP A 129 -24.27 9.41 -6.56
CA ASP A 129 -24.23 9.05 -7.99
C ASP A 129 -23.35 9.96 -8.88
N GLY A 130 -22.20 10.39 -8.36
CA GLY A 130 -21.25 11.21 -9.10
C GLY A 130 -21.59 12.70 -9.18
N LYS A 131 -22.60 13.17 -8.42
CA LYS A 131 -22.98 14.57 -8.28
C LYS A 131 -22.99 15.00 -6.82
N PHE A 132 -22.93 16.31 -6.55
CA PHE A 132 -23.08 16.82 -5.19
C PHE A 132 -24.55 16.86 -4.79
N LYS A 133 -24.85 16.50 -3.53
CA LYS A 133 -26.24 16.55 -3.03
C LYS A 133 -26.84 17.95 -3.06
N ASP A 134 -26.05 18.96 -2.71
CA ASP A 134 -26.43 20.38 -2.70
C ASP A 134 -25.81 21.15 -3.90
N GLU A 135 -25.88 20.57 -5.10
CA GLU A 135 -25.26 21.14 -6.31
C GLU A 135 -25.66 22.60 -6.59
N ASP A 136 -26.94 22.93 -6.38
CA ASP A 136 -27.47 24.29 -6.58
C ASP A 136 -26.84 25.30 -5.60
N LYS A 137 -26.80 24.96 -4.31
CA LYS A 137 -26.17 25.82 -3.28
C LYS A 137 -24.68 25.99 -3.52
N LEU A 138 -24.00 24.92 -3.93
CA LEU A 138 -22.59 24.97 -4.32
C LEU A 138 -22.37 25.90 -5.52
N THR A 139 -23.26 25.85 -6.51
CA THR A 139 -23.18 26.71 -7.69
C THR A 139 -23.41 28.18 -7.33
N GLU A 140 -24.34 28.47 -6.43
CA GLU A 140 -24.55 29.83 -5.90
C GLU A 140 -23.34 30.32 -5.09
N ALA A 141 -22.81 29.48 -4.20
CA ALA A 141 -21.60 29.77 -3.44
C ALA A 141 -20.40 30.03 -4.36
N ILE A 142 -20.21 29.24 -5.43
CA ILE A 142 -19.15 29.46 -6.41
C ILE A 142 -19.28 30.84 -7.06
N LYS A 143 -20.49 31.21 -7.50
CA LYS A 143 -20.74 32.50 -8.14
C LYS A 143 -20.52 33.69 -7.21
N SER A 144 -20.72 33.49 -5.90
CA SER A 144 -20.45 34.49 -4.86
C SER A 144 -18.97 34.56 -4.50
N ASP A 145 -18.40 33.44 -4.05
CA ASP A 145 -17.07 33.37 -3.45
C ASP A 145 -15.96 33.57 -4.48
N TRP A 146 -16.19 33.12 -5.72
CA TRP A 146 -15.22 33.22 -6.81
C TRP A 146 -15.63 34.22 -7.89
N ALA A 147 -16.56 35.15 -7.57
CA ALA A 147 -17.05 36.18 -8.49
C ALA A 147 -15.91 36.95 -9.20
N ALA A 148 -14.84 37.26 -8.47
CA ALA A 148 -13.68 37.99 -8.98
C ALA A 148 -12.90 37.23 -10.07
N PHE A 149 -13.07 35.91 -10.16
CA PHE A 149 -12.41 35.04 -11.12
C PHE A 149 -13.33 34.61 -12.28
N ILE A 150 -14.58 35.09 -12.28
CA ILE A 150 -15.51 34.95 -13.39
C ILE A 150 -15.31 36.16 -14.31
N PRO A 151 -14.85 35.97 -15.56
CA PRO A 151 -14.59 37.09 -16.45
C PRO A 151 -15.90 37.81 -16.76
N ALA A 152 -15.93 39.12 -16.52
CA ALA A 152 -17.04 39.96 -16.94
C ALA A 152 -17.09 39.95 -18.48
N THR A 153 -18.15 39.37 -19.06
CA THR A 153 -18.47 39.55 -20.48
C THR A 153 -18.97 40.98 -20.68
N GLY A 154 -18.03 41.92 -20.80
CA GLY A 154 -18.35 43.27 -21.24
C GLY A 154 -18.76 43.21 -22.70
N THR A 155 -20.01 43.53 -23.02
CA THR A 155 -20.39 43.89 -24.38
C THR A 155 -19.74 45.25 -24.67
N GLN A 156 -18.59 45.25 -25.34
CA GLN A 156 -18.08 46.49 -25.92
C GLN A 156 -19.08 46.90 -27.00
N GLY A 157 -19.88 47.93 -26.71
CA GLY A 157 -20.76 48.55 -27.70
C GLY A 157 -19.94 49.00 -28.90
N ALA A 158 -20.55 49.00 -30.09
CA ALA A 158 -19.89 49.49 -31.30
C ALA A 158 -19.34 50.91 -31.05
N ASP A 159 -18.08 51.14 -31.37
CA ASP A 159 -17.49 52.48 -31.32
C ASP A 159 -18.17 53.36 -32.38
N PRO A 160 -18.94 54.40 -31.99
CA PRO A 160 -19.60 55.28 -32.95
C PRO A 160 -18.61 56.00 -33.87
N ALA A 161 -17.34 56.11 -33.47
CA ALA A 161 -16.31 56.79 -34.25
C ALA A 161 -15.80 55.98 -35.45
N THR A 162 -15.93 54.65 -35.42
CA THR A 162 -15.50 53.75 -36.50
C THR A 162 -16.57 52.70 -36.79
N PRO A 163 -17.60 53.04 -37.59
CA PRO A 163 -18.59 52.06 -37.99
C PRO A 163 -17.93 50.94 -38.80
N PRO A 164 -18.32 49.66 -38.57
CA PRO A 164 -17.82 48.56 -39.39
C PRO A 164 -18.22 48.78 -40.85
N ASN A 165 -17.28 48.54 -41.76
CA ASN A 165 -17.43 48.80 -43.19
C ASN A 165 -18.45 47.81 -43.79
N GLY A 166 -19.74 48.13 -43.63
CA GLY A 166 -20.86 47.41 -44.21
C GLY A 166 -20.78 47.47 -45.73
N GLY A 167 -21.07 46.35 -46.37
CA GLY A 167 -20.80 46.06 -47.79
C GLY A 167 -21.18 47.16 -48.76
N ALA A 168 -20.42 47.21 -49.87
CA ALA A 168 -20.60 48.04 -51.05
C ALA A 168 -21.98 48.70 -51.12
N SER A 169 -22.06 49.93 -50.63
CA SER A 169 -23.23 50.78 -50.83
C SER A 169 -23.48 50.89 -52.32
N GLU A 170 -24.64 50.41 -52.79
CA GLU A 170 -25.09 50.70 -54.15
C GLU A 170 -25.01 52.22 -54.35
N PRO A 171 -24.40 52.68 -55.45
CA PRO A 171 -24.13 54.09 -55.61
C PRO A 171 -25.45 54.84 -55.71
N ASP A 172 -25.55 55.93 -54.95
CA ASP A 172 -26.77 56.74 -54.82
C ASP A 172 -27.11 57.39 -56.17
N ILE A 173 -28.00 56.72 -56.89
CA ILE A 173 -28.42 57.05 -58.25
C ILE A 173 -29.03 58.46 -58.35
N SER A 174 -29.56 58.98 -57.25
CA SER A 174 -30.16 60.32 -57.18
C SER A 174 -29.13 61.44 -57.23
N LYS A 175 -27.85 61.13 -57.00
CA LYS A 175 -26.74 62.09 -57.00
C LYS A 175 -25.84 61.98 -58.24
N MET A 176 -26.13 61.05 -59.14
CA MET A 176 -25.39 60.92 -60.40
C MET A 176 -25.84 61.95 -61.42
N SER A 177 -24.90 62.46 -62.21
CA SER A 177 -25.24 63.14 -63.45
C SER A 177 -25.89 62.18 -64.45
N ALA A 178 -26.63 62.71 -65.43
CA ALA A 178 -27.26 61.90 -66.47
C ALA A 178 -26.25 61.01 -67.24
N LYS A 179 -24.99 61.46 -67.34
CA LYS A 179 -23.90 60.71 -67.97
C LYS A 179 -23.46 59.52 -67.10
N GLU A 180 -23.24 59.75 -65.81
CA GLU A 180 -22.85 58.70 -64.86
C GLU A 180 -23.94 57.63 -64.69
N TYR A 181 -25.22 58.02 -64.76
CA TYR A 181 -26.33 57.08 -64.73
C TYR A 181 -26.35 56.14 -65.95
N LEU A 182 -26.07 56.67 -67.14
CA LEU A 182 -25.99 55.88 -68.37
C LEU A 182 -24.83 54.87 -68.29
N GLU A 183 -23.66 55.30 -67.84
CA GLU A 183 -22.49 54.42 -67.67
C GLU A 183 -22.75 53.33 -66.62
N TYR A 184 -23.37 53.67 -65.48
CA TYR A 184 -23.78 52.68 -64.47
C TYR A 184 -24.76 51.64 -65.04
N LYS A 185 -25.77 52.08 -65.82
CA LYS A 185 -26.73 51.17 -66.45
C LYS A 185 -26.09 50.26 -67.49
N HIS A 186 -25.14 50.76 -68.28
CA HIS A 186 -24.38 49.95 -69.24
C HIS A 186 -23.46 48.94 -68.58
N SER A 187 -22.92 49.23 -67.39
CA SER A 187 -22.05 48.31 -66.65
C SER A 187 -22.78 47.10 -66.02
N LYS A 188 -24.11 47.15 -65.91
CA LYS A 188 -24.95 46.09 -65.32
C LYS A 188 -25.63 45.17 -66.36
N ASN A 189 -25.39 45.37 -67.66
CA ASN A 189 -25.90 44.53 -68.76
C ASN A 189 -24.81 43.66 -69.37
#